data_AF-A8PZF2-F1
#
_entry.id   AF-A8PZF2-F1
#
_cell.length_a   1.000
_cell.length_b   1.000
_cell.length_c   1.000
_cell.angle_alpha   90.00
_cell.angle_beta   90.00
_cell.angle_gamma   90.00
#
_symmetry.space_group_name_H-M   'P 1'
#
loop_
_entity.id
_entity.type
_entity.pdbx_description
1 polymer ?
#
loop_
_entity_poly.entity_id
_entity_poly.type
_entity_poly.pdbx_seq_one_letter_code
_entity_poly.pdbx_strand_id
1 'polypeptide(L)'
;MSSEDVYTPLDVYNSPHGITIVQQRSPVLKVMRASFTERLMEWIKRAGFTDVLLVSSMDAAMRMDIEFSTPFLYTRPVKADDTPLSHTISTKYPRFCPAAFRGPGLPPMPGSGTARIYLEHAPKNFVALFMFCAEGDNRMDAHVYAEQIALACNVRVTSTYLEPPYGNLPQQHH
;
A
#
# COMPACT_ATOMS: atom_id res chain seq x y z
N MET A 1 2.30 12.03 28.59
CA MET A 1 1.82 12.74 27.39
C MET A 1 2.39 14.14 27.45
N SER A 2 3.47 14.41 26.72
CA SER A 2 4.16 15.70 26.70
C SER A 2 4.37 16.12 25.26
N SER A 3 4.02 17.38 24.98
CA SER A 3 4.10 18.15 23.72
C SER A 3 3.29 17.63 22.52
N GLU A 4 2.56 18.55 21.89
CA GLU A 4 1.66 18.36 20.76
C GLU A 4 2.39 17.75 19.54
N ASP A 5 2.09 16.50 19.21
CA ASP A 5 2.51 15.93 17.93
C ASP A 5 1.78 16.66 16.80
N VAL A 6 2.54 17.39 15.97
CA VAL A 6 2.01 17.99 14.74
C VAL A 6 1.89 16.90 13.69
N TYR A 7 0.67 16.46 13.41
CA TYR A 7 0.39 15.52 12.34
C TYR A 7 0.21 16.24 11.01
N THR A 8 0.86 15.75 9.96
CA THR A 8 0.65 16.27 8.62
C THR A 8 -0.17 15.28 7.78
N PRO A 9 -0.77 15.72 6.65
CA PRO A 9 -1.47 14.82 5.73
C PRO A 9 -0.58 13.74 5.09
N LEU A 10 0.75 13.92 5.12
CA LEU A 10 1.74 13.04 4.51
C LEU A 10 3.04 13.08 5.32
N ASP A 11 3.31 12.01 6.06
CA ASP A 11 4.50 11.90 6.88
C ASP A 11 5.53 10.97 6.21
N VAL A 12 6.82 11.29 6.38
CA VAL A 12 7.95 10.49 5.86
C VAL A 12 8.80 10.05 7.04
N TYR A 13 8.94 8.75 7.20
CA TYR A 13 9.76 8.12 8.24
C TYR A 13 10.95 7.42 7.58
N ASN A 14 12.15 7.66 8.09
CA ASN A 14 13.36 7.00 7.61
C ASN A 14 14.01 6.18 8.73
N SER A 15 14.63 5.06 8.36
CA SER A 15 15.46 4.28 9.27
C SER A 15 16.94 4.37 8.85
N PRO A 16 17.88 4.19 9.81
CA PRO A 16 19.30 4.03 9.50
C PRO A 16 19.62 2.80 8.62
N HIS A 17 18.65 1.89 8.45
CA HIS A 17 18.80 0.63 7.72
C HIS A 17 18.35 0.74 6.26
N GLY A 18 18.18 1.96 5.73
CA GLY A 18 17.83 2.19 4.32
C GLY A 18 16.36 1.99 3.98
N ILE A 19 15.47 1.96 4.98
CA ILE A 19 14.02 1.87 4.76
C ILE A 19 13.42 3.26 4.92
N THR A 20 12.60 3.67 3.96
CA THR A 20 11.78 4.89 4.04
C THR A 20 10.31 4.51 3.90
N ILE A 21 9.49 4.97 4.83
CA ILE A 21 8.04 4.77 4.84
C ILE A 21 7.39 6.12 4.58
N VAL A 22 6.53 6.18 3.57
CA VAL A 22 5.69 7.34 3.28
C VAL A 22 4.27 6.99 3.67
N GLN A 23 3.71 7.71 4.64
CA GLN A 23 2.35 7.47 5.12
C GLN A 23 1.45 8.64 4.73
N GLN A 24 0.47 8.37 3.88
CA GLN A 24 -0.58 9.33 3.54
C GLN A 24 -1.77 9.15 4.49
N ARG A 25 -2.07 10.18 5.28
CA ARG A 25 -3.15 10.17 6.30
C ARG A 25 -4.44 10.82 5.83
N SER A 26 -4.41 11.56 4.73
CA SER A 26 -5.58 12.23 4.16
C SER A 26 -5.64 12.08 2.65
N PRO A 27 -6.84 12.02 2.05
CA PRO A 27 -6.97 11.95 0.61
C PRO A 27 -6.46 13.25 -0.04
N VAL A 28 -5.86 13.10 -1.22
CA VAL A 28 -5.48 14.25 -2.05
C VAL A 28 -6.73 14.89 -2.62
N LEU A 29 -6.82 16.23 -2.59
CA LEU A 29 -7.90 16.97 -3.24
C LEU A 29 -7.97 16.58 -4.73
N LYS A 30 -9.18 16.28 -5.22
CA LYS A 30 -9.39 15.76 -6.58
C LYS A 30 -8.72 16.63 -7.65
N VAL A 31 -8.83 17.95 -7.52
CA VAL A 31 -8.24 18.94 -8.45
C VAL A 31 -6.70 18.96 -8.41
N MET A 32 -6.09 18.55 -7.30
CA MET A 32 -4.64 18.51 -7.13
C MET A 32 -4.03 17.15 -7.43
N ARG A 33 -4.85 16.11 -7.65
CA ARG A 33 -4.41 14.71 -7.75
C ARG A 33 -3.25 14.52 -8.75
N ALA A 34 -3.38 15.06 -9.96
CA ALA A 34 -2.34 14.95 -10.99
C ALA A 34 -1.02 15.60 -10.54
N SER A 35 -1.07 16.86 -10.11
CA SER A 35 0.12 17.60 -9.64
C SER A 35 0.77 16.99 -8.40
N PHE A 36 -0.02 16.36 -7.54
CA PHE A 36 0.48 15.67 -6.35
C PHE A 36 1.19 14.38 -6.76
N THR A 37 0.55 13.55 -7.60
CA THR A 37 1.14 12.32 -8.11
C THR A 37 2.45 12.61 -8.83
N GLU A 38 2.49 13.59 -9.72
CA GLU A 38 3.70 13.96 -10.45
C GLU A 38 4.85 14.33 -9.50
N ARG A 39 4.61 15.22 -8.53
CA ARG A 39 5.61 15.64 -7.54
C ARG A 39 6.07 14.49 -6.64
N LEU A 40 5.15 13.61 -6.24
CA LEU A 40 5.50 12.44 -5.43
C LEU A 40 6.38 11.48 -6.22
N MET A 41 6.02 11.14 -7.46
CA MET A 41 6.82 10.24 -8.30
C MET A 41 8.18 10.85 -8.64
N GLU A 42 8.24 12.16 -8.87
CA GLU A 42 9.49 12.88 -9.06
C GLU A 42 10.39 12.84 -7.82
N TRP A 43 9.82 13.07 -6.62
CA TRP A 43 10.57 12.97 -5.37
C TRP A 43 11.12 11.55 -5.16
N ILE A 44 10.30 10.51 -5.37
CA ILE A 44 10.73 9.10 -5.27
C ILE A 44 11.88 8.81 -6.24
N LYS A 45 11.80 9.31 -7.48
CA LYS A 45 12.88 9.16 -8.47
C LYS A 45 14.16 9.87 -8.04
N ARG A 46 14.06 11.10 -7.53
CA ARG A 46 15.20 11.91 -7.06
C ARG A 46 15.86 11.32 -5.82
N ALA A 47 15.07 10.69 -4.94
CA ALA A 47 15.56 10.03 -3.74
C ALA A 47 16.40 8.78 -4.05
N GLY A 48 16.27 8.18 -5.25
CA GLY A 48 17.15 7.12 -5.70
C GLY A 48 16.94 5.77 -5.01
N PHE A 49 15.72 5.49 -4.54
CA PHE A 49 15.38 4.18 -3.96
C PHE A 49 15.64 3.06 -4.98
N THR A 50 16.23 1.94 -4.53
CA THR A 50 16.47 0.78 -5.40
C THR A 50 15.18 0.04 -5.72
N ASP A 51 14.29 -0.06 -4.73
CA ASP A 51 13.03 -0.78 -4.78
C ASP A 51 11.95 0.07 -4.11
N VAL A 52 10.74 0.10 -4.68
CA VAL A 52 9.61 0.80 -4.07
C VAL A 52 8.40 -0.11 -4.00
N LEU A 53 7.88 -0.29 -2.79
CA LEU A 53 6.64 -1.01 -2.53
C LEU A 53 5.49 -0.03 -2.34
N LEU A 54 4.49 -0.12 -3.21
CA LEU A 54 3.20 0.50 -2.97
C LEU A 54 2.31 -0.46 -2.18
N VAL A 55 1.80 0.00 -1.05
CA VAL A 55 0.91 -0.76 -0.16
C VAL A 55 -0.47 -0.12 -0.23
N SER A 56 -1.51 -0.92 -0.52
CA SER A 56 -2.89 -0.43 -0.58
C SER A 56 -3.89 -1.57 -0.38
N SER A 57 -5.14 -1.23 -0.09
CA SER A 57 -6.21 -2.23 -0.03
C SER A 57 -6.99 -2.28 -1.35
N MET A 58 -7.83 -3.31 -1.49
CA MET A 58 -8.88 -3.39 -2.49
C MET A 58 -10.19 -3.81 -1.83
N ASP A 59 -11.31 -3.47 -2.45
CA ASP A 59 -12.63 -3.81 -1.94
C ASP A 59 -12.84 -5.34 -1.95
N ALA A 60 -13.00 -5.95 -0.77
CA ALA A 60 -13.22 -7.38 -0.63
C ALA A 60 -14.50 -7.88 -1.31
N ALA A 61 -15.50 -7.02 -1.53
CA ALA A 61 -16.72 -7.37 -2.25
C ALA A 61 -16.48 -7.59 -3.76
N MET A 62 -15.34 -7.13 -4.28
CA MET A 62 -14.95 -7.27 -5.70
C MET A 62 -14.00 -8.46 -5.94
N ARG A 63 -13.81 -9.30 -4.92
CA ARG A 63 -12.96 -10.49 -4.96
C ARG A 63 -13.60 -11.61 -5.77
N MET A 64 -12.80 -12.27 -6.59
CA MET A 64 -13.18 -13.42 -7.43
C MET A 64 -12.73 -14.75 -6.81
N ASP A 65 -13.36 -15.86 -7.18
CA ASP A 65 -13.08 -17.22 -6.64
C ASP A 65 -11.59 -17.61 -6.69
N ILE A 66 -10.88 -17.27 -7.78
CA ILE A 66 -9.43 -17.55 -7.92
C ILE A 66 -8.59 -16.84 -6.86
N GLU A 67 -9.09 -15.72 -6.36
CA GLU A 67 -8.45 -14.88 -5.37
C GLU A 67 -8.76 -15.36 -3.94
N PHE A 68 -9.53 -16.43 -3.72
CA PHE A 68 -9.80 -16.97 -2.36
C PHE A 68 -8.59 -17.68 -1.73
N SER A 69 -7.65 -18.15 -2.56
CA SER A 69 -6.44 -18.85 -2.08
C SER A 69 -5.51 -17.99 -1.23
N THR A 70 -5.55 -16.66 -1.41
CA THR A 70 -4.78 -15.69 -0.63
C THR A 70 -5.47 -14.32 -0.67
N PRO A 71 -5.49 -13.53 0.42
CA PRO A 71 -6.04 -12.18 0.38
C PRO A 71 -5.11 -11.19 -0.32
N PHE A 72 -3.91 -11.61 -0.72
CA PHE A 72 -2.86 -10.76 -1.28
C PHE A 72 -2.71 -10.91 -2.78
N LEU A 73 -2.59 -9.78 -3.47
CA LEU A 73 -2.34 -9.71 -4.91
C LEU A 73 -1.25 -8.69 -5.21
N TYR A 74 -0.46 -8.91 -6.25
CA TYR A 74 0.50 -7.91 -6.69
C TYR A 74 0.21 -7.36 -8.08
N THR A 75 0.66 -6.15 -8.36
CA THR A 75 0.78 -5.65 -9.73
C THR A 75 1.97 -4.72 -9.86
N ARG A 76 2.30 -4.33 -11.08
CA ARG A 76 3.48 -3.52 -11.39
C ARG A 76 3.14 -2.53 -12.50
N PRO A 77 3.85 -1.40 -12.60
CA PRO A 77 3.73 -0.52 -13.76
C PRO A 77 3.91 -1.28 -15.07
N VAL A 78 3.30 -0.79 -16.15
CA VAL A 78 3.36 -1.44 -17.48
C VAL A 78 4.81 -1.65 -17.94
N LYS A 79 5.69 -0.71 -17.61
CA LYS A 79 7.13 -0.76 -17.86
C LYS A 79 7.86 -0.82 -16.52
N ALA A 80 7.98 -2.01 -15.95
CA ALA A 80 8.70 -2.23 -14.70
C ALA A 80 9.99 -3.03 -14.95
N ASP A 81 11.04 -2.72 -14.19
CA ASP A 81 12.32 -3.45 -14.19
C ASP A 81 12.28 -4.50 -13.09
N ASP A 82 12.79 -5.71 -13.30
CA ASP A 82 12.85 -6.73 -12.26
C ASP A 82 13.84 -6.35 -11.16
N THR A 83 13.31 -6.07 -9.98
CA THR A 83 14.05 -5.78 -8.76
C THR A 83 13.98 -6.94 -7.76
N PRO A 84 14.90 -7.05 -6.80
CA PRO A 84 14.83 -8.11 -5.78
C PRO A 84 13.48 -8.15 -5.04
N LEU A 85 12.94 -6.99 -4.65
CA LEU A 85 11.64 -6.93 -3.96
C LEU A 85 10.50 -7.40 -4.87
N SER A 86 10.52 -6.97 -6.13
CA SER A 86 9.50 -7.36 -7.08
C SER A 86 9.51 -8.86 -7.37
N HIS A 87 10.69 -9.48 -7.42
CA HIS A 87 10.85 -10.91 -7.64
C HIS A 87 10.30 -11.72 -6.45
N THR A 88 10.63 -11.31 -5.22
CA THR A 88 10.11 -11.89 -3.99
C THR A 88 8.58 -11.84 -3.95
N ILE A 89 7.99 -10.69 -4.25
CA ILE A 89 6.53 -10.52 -4.27
C ILE A 89 5.89 -11.35 -5.39
N SER A 90 6.44 -11.32 -6.61
CA SER A 90 5.85 -12.02 -7.76
C SER A 90 5.89 -13.54 -7.64
N THR A 91 6.84 -14.07 -6.86
CA THR A 91 6.97 -15.51 -6.61
C THR A 91 5.97 -15.99 -5.55
N LYS A 92 5.61 -15.11 -4.61
CA LYS A 92 4.79 -15.46 -3.45
C LYS A 92 3.29 -15.23 -3.67
N TYR A 93 2.93 -14.21 -4.44
CA TYR A 93 1.54 -13.79 -4.60
C TYR A 93 1.09 -13.86 -6.05
N PRO A 94 -0.20 -14.12 -6.31
CA PRO A 94 -0.74 -14.04 -7.66
C PRO A 94 -0.78 -12.59 -8.15
N ARG A 95 -0.63 -12.42 -9.46
CA ARG A 95 -0.77 -11.11 -10.10
C ARG A 95 -2.24 -10.72 -10.19
N PHE A 96 -2.56 -9.48 -9.82
CA PHE A 96 -3.88 -8.91 -10.09
C PHE A 96 -4.09 -8.75 -11.59
N CYS A 97 -4.96 -9.61 -12.13
CA CYS A 97 -5.29 -9.67 -13.55
C CYS A 97 -6.78 -10.03 -13.71
N PRO A 98 -7.69 -9.04 -13.61
CA PRO A 98 -9.12 -9.31 -13.69
C PRO A 98 -9.48 -9.85 -15.08
N ALA A 99 -10.18 -10.99 -15.11
CA ALA A 99 -10.44 -11.74 -16.34
C ALA A 99 -11.19 -10.96 -17.42
N ALA A 100 -12.01 -9.97 -17.03
CA ALA A 100 -12.77 -9.12 -17.95
C ALA A 100 -11.96 -7.97 -18.55
N PHE A 101 -10.78 -7.65 -18.00
CA PHE A 101 -9.97 -6.56 -18.51
C PHE A 101 -9.20 -6.98 -19.77
N ARG A 102 -9.42 -6.24 -20.86
CA ARG A 102 -8.77 -6.44 -22.17
C ARG A 102 -8.14 -5.14 -22.71
N GLY A 103 -8.14 -4.08 -21.90
CA GLY A 103 -7.64 -2.77 -22.30
C GLY A 103 -6.12 -2.63 -22.17
N PRO A 104 -5.51 -1.60 -22.79
CA PRO A 104 -4.13 -1.27 -22.56
C PRO A 104 -3.92 -0.75 -21.14
N GLY A 105 -2.73 -0.98 -20.58
CA GLY A 105 -2.32 -0.40 -19.31
C GLY A 105 -2.74 -1.21 -18.09
N LEU A 106 -3.02 -0.50 -16.98
CA LEU A 106 -3.38 -1.11 -15.71
C LEU A 106 -4.89 -1.33 -15.60
N PRO A 107 -5.34 -2.49 -15.08
CA PRO A 107 -6.75 -2.73 -14.86
C PRO A 107 -7.35 -1.75 -13.83
N PRO A 108 -8.67 -1.55 -13.83
CA PRO A 108 -9.36 -0.91 -12.71
C PRO A 108 -9.06 -1.64 -11.40
N MET A 109 -8.80 -0.88 -10.34
CA MET A 109 -8.49 -1.37 -8.99
C MET A 109 -9.55 -0.81 -8.03
N PRO A 110 -10.72 -1.47 -7.90
CA PRO A 110 -11.81 -0.96 -7.07
C PRO A 110 -11.37 -0.87 -5.60
N GLY A 111 -11.74 0.23 -4.94
CA GLY A 111 -11.39 0.50 -3.55
C GLY A 111 -9.93 0.91 -3.31
N SER A 112 -9.04 0.86 -4.29
CA SER A 112 -7.60 1.09 -4.09
C SER A 112 -7.17 2.56 -4.01
N GLY A 113 -8.11 3.50 -3.91
CA GLY A 113 -7.84 4.93 -3.86
C GLY A 113 -6.93 5.44 -4.99
N THR A 114 -5.78 6.04 -4.62
CA THR A 114 -4.80 6.60 -5.55
C THR A 114 -3.77 5.59 -6.06
N ALA A 115 -3.85 4.32 -5.68
CA ALA A 115 -2.82 3.33 -6.03
C ALA A 115 -2.64 3.16 -7.54
N ARG A 116 -3.75 3.09 -8.29
CA ARG A 116 -3.71 2.97 -9.76
C ARG A 116 -2.99 4.15 -10.40
N ILE A 117 -3.32 5.39 -10.03
CA ILE A 117 -2.70 6.57 -10.63
C ILE A 117 -1.22 6.68 -10.25
N TYR A 118 -0.84 6.23 -9.05
CA TYR A 118 0.57 6.13 -8.67
C TYR A 118 1.30 5.14 -9.57
N LEU A 119 0.75 3.95 -9.81
CA LEU A 119 1.35 2.96 -10.70
C LEU A 119 1.42 3.39 -12.17
N GLU A 120 0.47 4.20 -12.65
CA GLU A 120 0.48 4.77 -14.01
C GLU A 120 1.65 5.74 -14.22
N HIS A 121 2.10 6.43 -13.16
CA HIS A 121 3.17 7.43 -13.19
C HIS A 121 4.46 6.97 -12.49
N ALA A 122 4.46 5.74 -11.98
CA ALA A 122 5.54 5.24 -11.15
C ALA A 122 6.83 5.03 -11.95
N PRO A 123 7.99 5.31 -11.34
CA PRO A 123 9.27 4.75 -11.75
C PRO A 123 9.23 3.23 -11.94
N LYS A 124 10.18 2.71 -12.73
CA LYS A 124 10.19 1.30 -13.15
C LYS A 124 10.46 0.31 -12.02
N ASN A 125 11.03 0.75 -10.91
CA ASN A 125 11.37 -0.08 -9.76
C ASN A 125 10.22 -0.27 -8.76
N PHE A 126 8.98 -0.01 -9.19
CA PHE A 126 7.80 -0.21 -8.37
C PHE A 126 7.24 -1.62 -8.48
N VAL A 127 6.72 -2.08 -7.35
CA VAL A 127 5.77 -3.18 -7.24
C VAL A 127 4.70 -2.76 -6.24
N ALA A 128 3.44 -3.06 -6.53
CA ALA A 128 2.36 -2.90 -5.57
C ALA A 128 1.97 -4.26 -5.02
N LEU A 129 1.73 -4.31 -3.72
CA LEU A 129 1.03 -5.38 -3.04
C LEU A 129 -0.32 -4.82 -2.62
N PHE A 130 -1.37 -5.60 -2.76
CA PHE A 130 -2.73 -5.28 -2.33
C PHE A 130 -3.24 -6.35 -1.38
N MET A 131 -4.06 -5.94 -0.42
CA MET A 131 -4.86 -6.84 0.40
C MET A 131 -6.34 -6.53 0.21
N PHE A 132 -7.17 -7.55 0.00
CA PHE A 132 -8.62 -7.36 0.06
C PHE A 132 -9.05 -7.11 1.49
N CYS A 133 -9.76 -6.01 1.72
CA CYS A 133 -10.27 -5.62 3.03
C CYS A 133 -11.77 -5.32 2.93
N ALA A 134 -12.52 -5.78 3.94
CA ALA A 134 -13.91 -5.38 4.13
C ALA A 134 -14.00 -4.01 4.80
N GLU A 135 -15.18 -3.40 4.79
CA GLU A 135 -15.42 -2.23 5.63
C GLU A 135 -15.49 -2.62 7.11
N GLY A 136 -14.92 -1.79 7.99
CA GLY A 136 -14.95 -2.00 9.44
C GLY A 136 -13.56 -2.05 10.08
N ASP A 137 -13.45 -2.88 11.11
CA ASP A 137 -12.21 -3.05 11.87
C ASP A 137 -11.22 -3.98 11.15
N ASN A 138 -10.21 -3.37 10.53
CA ASN A 138 -9.18 -4.06 9.77
C ASN A 138 -7.84 -4.13 10.53
N ARG A 139 -7.83 -4.04 11.87
CA ARG A 139 -6.58 -4.11 12.66
C ARG A 139 -5.81 -5.40 12.44
N MET A 140 -6.50 -6.53 12.50
CA MET A 140 -5.87 -7.85 12.29
C MET A 140 -5.32 -7.97 10.86
N ASP A 141 -6.06 -7.48 9.86
CA ASP A 141 -5.59 -7.42 8.49
C ASP A 141 -4.32 -6.58 8.36
N ALA A 142 -4.27 -5.43 9.04
CA ALA A 142 -3.08 -4.57 9.06
C ALA A 142 -1.86 -5.25 9.68
N HIS A 143 -2.04 -6.04 10.76
CA HIS A 143 -0.95 -6.82 11.36
C HIS A 143 -0.42 -7.89 10.41
N VAL A 144 -1.31 -8.65 9.78
CA VAL A 144 -0.93 -9.68 8.79
C VAL A 144 -0.23 -9.02 7.61
N TYR A 145 -0.73 -7.89 7.12
CA TYR A 145 -0.15 -7.16 6.00
C TYR A 145 1.25 -6.64 6.34
N ALA A 146 1.44 -6.02 7.52
CA ALA A 146 2.73 -5.56 7.99
C ALA A 146 3.75 -6.70 8.09
N GLU A 147 3.34 -7.89 8.57
CA GLU A 147 4.20 -9.08 8.60
C GLU A 147 4.59 -9.53 7.19
N GLN A 148 3.65 -9.57 6.25
CA GLN A 148 3.96 -9.93 4.85
C GLN A 148 4.93 -8.93 4.20
N ILE A 149 4.77 -7.64 4.46
CA ILE A 149 5.68 -6.58 3.98
C ILE A 149 7.06 -6.74 4.60
N ALA A 150 7.15 -6.97 5.91
CA ALA A 150 8.41 -7.18 6.61
C ALA A 150 9.17 -8.39 6.04
N LEU A 151 8.47 -9.51 5.80
CA LEU A 151 9.05 -10.69 5.15
C LEU A 151 9.54 -10.38 3.73
N ALA A 152 8.75 -9.68 2.92
CA ALA A 152 9.13 -9.34 1.55
C ALA A 152 10.36 -8.41 1.49
N CYS A 153 10.46 -7.49 2.43
CA CYS A 153 11.58 -6.55 2.55
C CYS A 153 12.77 -7.11 3.35
N ASN A 154 12.70 -8.36 3.83
CA ASN A 154 13.69 -8.99 4.70
C ASN A 154 14.01 -8.16 5.97
N VAL A 155 12.96 -7.61 6.58
CA VAL A 155 13.02 -6.78 7.80
C VAL A 155 12.49 -7.59 8.97
N ARG A 156 13.23 -7.58 10.08
CA ARG A 156 12.75 -8.20 11.33
C ARG A 156 11.95 -7.19 12.14
N VAL A 157 10.65 -7.41 12.29
CA VAL A 157 9.81 -6.64 13.22
C VAL A 157 10.01 -7.22 14.62
N THR A 158 10.56 -6.44 15.54
CA THR A 158 10.91 -6.87 16.90
C THR A 158 9.96 -6.34 17.98
N SER A 159 9.09 -5.37 17.65
CA SER A 159 8.12 -4.82 18.60
C SER A 159 6.81 -5.59 18.58
N THR A 160 6.25 -5.85 19.75
CA THR A 160 4.83 -6.16 19.90
C THR A 160 4.04 -4.98 19.32
N TYR A 161 3.09 -5.25 18.43
CA TYR A 161 2.24 -4.20 17.91
C TYR A 161 1.51 -3.49 19.05
N LEU A 162 1.68 -2.17 19.13
CA LEU A 162 0.89 -1.36 20.05
C LEU A 162 -0.46 -1.10 19.38
N GLU A 163 -1.52 -1.67 19.93
CA GLU A 163 -2.86 -1.27 19.52
C GLU A 163 -3.07 0.21 19.85
N PRO A 164 -3.55 1.03 18.90
CA PRO A 164 -3.97 2.39 19.25
C PRO A 164 -5.04 2.29 20.34
N PRO A 165 -5.00 3.15 21.38
CA PRO A 165 -5.94 3.05 22.49
C PRO A 165 -7.38 3.08 21.97
N TYR A 166 -8.20 2.13 22.41
CA TYR A 166 -9.64 2.16 22.15
C TYR A 166 -10.17 3.51 22.66
N GLY A 167 -10.60 4.38 21.74
CA GLY A 167 -11.43 5.51 22.14
C GLY A 167 -12.65 4.94 22.86
N ASN A 168 -12.92 5.39 24.09
CA ASN A 168 -14.11 5.02 24.83
C ASN A 168 -15.34 5.31 23.96
N LEU A 169 -15.86 4.31 23.26
CA LEU A 169 -17.18 4.38 22.66
C LEU A 169 -18.16 4.42 23.83
N PRO A 170 -19.03 5.45 23.94
CA PRO A 170 -20.03 5.48 24.98
C PRO A 170 -20.91 4.23 24.84
N GLN A 171 -21.00 3.45 25.93
CA GLN A 171 -21.96 2.36 26.03
C GLN A 171 -23.34 2.97 25.79
N GLN A 172 -23.97 2.60 24.67
CA GLN A 172 -25.38 2.87 24.48
C GLN A 172 -26.12 1.99 25.48
N HIS A 173 -26.62 2.60 26.57
CA HIS A 173 -27.58 1.97 27.45
C HIS A 173 -28.87 1.74 26.67
N HIS A 174 -29.26 0.48 26.54
CA HIS A 174 -30.62 0.06 26.18
C HIS A 174 -31.59 0.33 27.33
#